data_AF-A0A920W0R5-F1
#
_entry.id   AF-A0A920W0R5-F1
#
_cell.length_a   1.000
_cell.length_b   1.000
_cell.length_c   1.000
_cell.angle_alpha   90.00
_cell.angle_beta   90.00
_cell.angle_gamma   90.00
#
_symmetry.space_group_name_H-M   'P 1'
#
loop_
_entity.id
_entity.type
_entity.pdbx_description
1 polymer ?
#
loop_
_entity_poly.entity_id
_entity_poly.type
_entity_poly.pdbx_seq_one_letter_code
_entity_poly.pdbx_strand_id
1 'polypeptide(L)'
;MDILENQARLISVVRDELQQVHKEYGDERRTEIVGSQQDLTMEDLISEEDRVVTISQGGYAKTQPLDDYTAQRRGGMGKAAAAVKDEDFVEHLLIANTHDTLLCFSSVGKVYWLKVFHIPVASRTSRGKPIINILPLEEGERITSMLPVKEYDDEHFVFMATANGTVKKTGLNKFARQRSVGLRAIELEENDELVGTAITDGKRDVMLVSPSGKTIRFKEPDVRPMGRTARGVRGIKMGDQFRMISLIIPDDDKQVLTVSKNGYGKRTHICDYPVYGRGGQGVKGIQTSERNGG
;
A
#
# COMPACT_ATOMS: atom_id res chain seq x y z
N MET A 1 27.13 -10.37 79.91
CA MET A 1 25.76 -10.84 79.60
C MET A 1 24.99 -9.93 78.65
N ASP A 2 25.55 -8.79 78.22
CA ASP A 2 24.88 -7.77 77.40
C ASP A 2 24.47 -8.24 75.97
N ILE A 3 25.13 -9.25 75.41
CA ILE A 3 24.83 -9.75 74.05
C ILE A 3 23.68 -10.77 74.00
N LEU A 4 23.43 -11.48 75.12
CA LEU A 4 22.40 -12.51 75.22
C LEU A 4 21.04 -11.93 75.64
N GLU A 5 21.04 -10.75 76.27
CA GLU A 5 19.83 -10.06 76.74
C GLU A 5 19.31 -9.02 75.74
N ASN A 6 20.15 -8.62 74.76
CA ASN A 6 19.81 -7.60 73.76
C ASN A 6 19.81 -8.15 72.33
N GLN A 7 18.62 -8.54 71.85
CA GLN A 7 18.43 -9.09 70.51
C GLN A 7 18.90 -8.15 69.37
N ALA A 8 18.77 -6.83 69.53
CA ALA A 8 19.21 -5.88 68.52
C ALA A 8 20.74 -5.91 68.34
N ARG A 9 21.47 -6.09 69.45
CA ARG A 9 22.93 -6.21 69.46
C ARG A 9 23.42 -7.55 68.92
N LEU A 10 22.65 -8.62 69.12
CA LEU A 10 22.95 -9.91 68.51
C LEU A 10 22.79 -9.85 66.98
N ILE A 11 21.71 -9.23 66.48
CA ILE A 11 21.50 -9.05 65.03
C ILE A 11 22.58 -8.16 64.40
N SER A 12 23.05 -7.12 65.10
CA SER A 12 24.16 -6.29 64.58
C SER A 12 25.43 -7.11 64.44
N VAL A 13 25.76 -7.93 65.44
CA VAL A 13 26.95 -8.80 65.39
C VAL A 13 26.85 -9.81 64.25
N VAL A 14 25.70 -10.47 64.06
CA VAL A 14 25.48 -11.39 62.94
C VAL A 14 25.61 -10.69 61.59
N ARG A 15 25.10 -9.44 61.46
CA ARG A 15 25.25 -8.66 60.24
C ARG A 15 26.72 -8.34 59.96
N ASP A 16 27.46 -7.92 60.98
CA ASP A 16 28.87 -7.55 60.86
C ASP A 16 29.71 -8.78 60.48
N GLU A 17 29.43 -9.94 61.07
CA GLU A 17 30.05 -11.23 60.72
C GLU A 17 29.72 -11.63 59.27
N LEU A 18 28.46 -11.52 58.83
CA LEU A 18 28.07 -11.82 57.45
C LEU A 18 28.74 -10.88 56.43
N GLN A 19 28.92 -9.60 56.78
CA GLN A 19 29.67 -8.65 55.96
C GLN A 19 31.16 -9.00 55.90
N GLN A 20 31.74 -9.45 57.01
CA GLN A 20 33.13 -9.89 57.05
C GLN A 20 33.35 -11.14 56.18
N VAL A 21 32.46 -12.13 56.27
CA VAL A 21 32.49 -13.32 55.41
C VAL A 21 32.33 -12.95 53.94
N HIS A 22 31.42 -12.04 53.61
CA HIS A 22 31.24 -11.55 52.24
C HIS A 22 32.50 -10.85 51.70
N LYS A 23 33.24 -10.13 52.56
CA LYS A 23 34.47 -9.43 52.18
C LYS A 23 35.67 -10.37 52.01
N GLU A 24 35.78 -11.40 52.84
CA GLU A 24 36.90 -12.36 52.77
C GLU A 24 36.72 -13.39 51.66
N TYR A 25 35.48 -13.83 51.40
CA TYR A 25 35.19 -14.97 50.51
C TYR A 25 34.31 -14.61 49.31
N GLY A 26 33.94 -13.34 49.13
CA GLY A 26 33.18 -12.89 47.98
C GLY A 26 34.00 -12.96 46.69
N ASP A 27 33.43 -13.55 45.64
CA ASP A 27 33.95 -13.48 44.28
C ASP A 27 32.96 -12.79 43.33
N GLU A 28 33.46 -12.30 42.20
CA GLU A 28 32.60 -11.77 41.15
C GLU A 28 31.77 -12.91 40.53
N ARG A 29 30.54 -12.60 40.16
CA ARG A 29 29.67 -13.56 39.49
C ARG A 29 30.31 -14.00 38.18
N ARG A 30 30.67 -15.29 38.11
CA ARG A 30 31.32 -15.88 36.93
C ARG A 30 30.38 -16.07 35.72
N THR A 31 29.08 -16.11 35.94
CA THR A 31 28.07 -16.35 34.91
C THR A 31 27.25 -15.11 34.63
N GLU A 32 27.02 -14.82 33.36
CA GLU A 32 26.12 -13.76 32.92
C GLU A 32 24.69 -14.31 32.80
N ILE A 33 23.70 -13.62 33.38
CA ILE A 33 22.29 -13.92 33.12
C ILE A 33 21.89 -13.11 31.89
N VAL A 34 21.94 -13.75 30.73
CA VAL A 34 21.42 -13.17 29.50
C VAL A 34 19.90 -13.34 29.51
N GLY A 35 19.17 -12.23 29.71
CA GLY A 35 17.71 -12.23 29.90
C GLY A 35 16.91 -12.71 28.69
N SER A 36 17.45 -12.59 27.48
CA SER A 36 16.93 -13.28 26.29
C SER A 36 18.04 -13.48 25.25
N GLN A 37 18.10 -14.67 24.67
CA GLN A 37 18.86 -14.93 23.45
C GLN A 37 17.88 -14.64 22.30
N GLN A 38 17.95 -13.43 21.75
CA GLN A 38 17.13 -12.93 20.62
C GLN A 38 15.62 -12.96 20.92
N ASP A 39 15.04 -11.79 21.20
CA ASP A 39 13.59 -11.62 21.18
C ASP A 39 13.09 -11.89 19.75
N LEU A 40 12.77 -13.14 19.44
CA LEU A 40 12.16 -13.51 18.17
C LEU A 40 10.90 -12.67 18.00
N THR A 41 10.88 -11.85 16.95
CA THR A 41 9.70 -11.08 16.60
C THR A 41 8.69 -12.04 15.95
N MET A 42 7.41 -11.68 15.95
CA MET A 42 6.42 -12.46 15.19
C MET A 42 6.77 -12.56 13.70
N GLU A 43 7.52 -11.59 13.17
CA GLU A 43 8.01 -11.60 11.79
C GLU A 43 9.01 -12.75 11.58
N ASP A 44 9.95 -12.98 12.51
CA ASP A 44 10.96 -14.05 12.42
C ASP A 44 10.37 -15.48 12.43
N LEU A 45 9.12 -15.62 12.90
CA LEU A 45 8.40 -16.91 12.93
C LEU A 45 7.63 -17.19 11.64
N ILE A 46 7.60 -16.25 10.71
CA ILE A 46 6.85 -16.35 9.46
C ILE A 46 7.84 -16.69 8.35
N SER A 47 7.52 -17.72 7.56
CA SER A 47 8.36 -18.08 6.42
C SER A 47 8.27 -17.05 5.30
N GLU A 48 9.42 -16.73 4.71
CA GLU A 48 9.49 -15.98 3.45
C GLU A 48 8.95 -16.82 2.29
N GLU A 49 7.86 -16.36 1.69
CA GLU A 49 7.29 -16.98 0.49
C GLU A 49 6.52 -15.94 -0.34
N ASP A 50 6.44 -16.18 -1.65
CA ASP A 50 5.65 -15.33 -2.54
C ASP A 50 4.16 -15.69 -2.45
N ARG A 51 3.35 -14.66 -2.20
CA ARG A 51 1.90 -14.79 -2.09
C ARG A 51 1.19 -13.89 -3.09
N VAL A 52 0.04 -14.36 -3.56
CA VAL A 52 -0.94 -13.54 -4.27
C VAL A 52 -1.75 -12.77 -3.24
N VAL A 53 -1.61 -11.45 -3.26
CA VAL A 53 -2.39 -10.52 -2.43
C VAL A 53 -3.59 -10.05 -3.24
N THR A 54 -4.78 -10.16 -2.67
CA THR A 54 -6.02 -9.67 -3.32
C THR A 54 -6.85 -8.81 -2.39
N ILE A 55 -7.38 -7.70 -2.92
CA ILE A 55 -8.45 -6.92 -2.28
C ILE A 55 -9.65 -6.90 -3.22
N SER A 56 -10.83 -7.23 -2.70
CA SER A 56 -12.10 -7.17 -3.44
C SER A 56 -12.71 -5.77 -3.44
N GLN A 57 -13.64 -5.52 -4.36
CA GLN A 57 -14.39 -4.25 -4.42
C GLN A 57 -15.18 -3.98 -3.13
N GLY A 58 -15.66 -5.04 -2.47
CA GLY A 58 -16.28 -4.99 -1.15
C GLY A 58 -15.31 -4.75 0.01
N GLY A 59 -14.03 -4.55 -0.28
CA GLY A 59 -12.99 -4.24 0.72
C GLY A 59 -12.51 -5.45 1.50
N TYR A 60 -12.63 -6.68 0.98
CA TYR A 60 -12.08 -7.86 1.65
C TYR A 60 -10.68 -8.17 1.16
N ALA A 61 -9.73 -8.30 2.09
CA ALA A 61 -8.33 -8.60 1.83
C ALA A 61 -7.98 -10.04 2.24
N LYS A 62 -7.19 -10.71 1.39
CA LYS A 62 -6.61 -12.03 1.67
C LYS A 62 -5.28 -12.24 0.94
N THR A 63 -4.50 -13.19 1.43
CA THR A 63 -3.32 -13.72 0.75
C THR A 63 -3.47 -15.21 0.48
N GLN A 64 -2.81 -15.68 -0.58
CA GLN A 64 -2.78 -17.09 -0.96
C GLN A 64 -1.37 -17.45 -1.46
N PRO A 65 -0.83 -18.65 -1.16
CA PRO A 65 0.39 -19.13 -1.79
C PRO A 65 0.26 -19.15 -3.32
N LEU A 66 1.34 -18.84 -4.03
CA LEU A 66 1.33 -18.79 -5.50
C LEU A 66 0.97 -20.14 -6.14
N ASP A 67 1.43 -21.24 -5.55
CA ASP A 67 1.17 -22.61 -6.01
C ASP A 67 -0.33 -22.94 -5.95
N ASP A 68 -0.99 -22.60 -4.85
CA ASP A 68 -2.44 -22.78 -4.68
C ASP A 68 -3.25 -21.96 -5.68
N TYR A 69 -2.74 -20.78 -6.08
CA TYR A 69 -3.40 -19.92 -7.06
C TYR A 69 -3.22 -20.42 -8.49
N THR A 70 -2.05 -20.98 -8.82
CA THR A 70 -1.68 -21.42 -10.18
C THR A 70 -2.13 -22.85 -10.53
N ALA A 71 -2.45 -23.70 -9.55
CA ALA A 71 -2.76 -25.12 -9.71
C ALA A 71 -3.93 -25.48 -10.66
N GLN A 72 -4.59 -24.52 -11.31
CA GLN A 72 -5.68 -24.76 -12.26
C GLN A 72 -5.28 -24.43 -13.72
N ARG A 73 -4.42 -25.26 -14.32
CA ARG A 73 -4.24 -25.36 -15.79
C ARG A 73 -5.46 -25.99 -16.48
N ARG A 74 -6.65 -25.44 -16.30
CA ARG A 74 -7.82 -25.75 -17.13
C ARG A 74 -8.59 -24.47 -17.43
N GLY A 75 -8.42 -23.98 -18.65
CA GLY A 75 -9.36 -23.08 -19.30
C GLY A 75 -10.72 -23.75 -19.42
N GLY A 76 -11.53 -23.61 -18.39
CA GLY A 76 -12.92 -24.02 -18.36
C GLY A 76 -13.80 -22.81 -18.09
N MET A 77 -14.05 -22.00 -19.12
CA MET A 77 -15.22 -21.13 -19.12
C MET A 77 -16.35 -21.95 -19.73
N GLY A 78 -17.29 -22.44 -18.93
CA GLY A 78 -18.43 -23.18 -19.49
C GLY A 78 -19.22 -24.04 -18.51
N LYS A 79 -20.16 -23.42 -17.80
CA LYS A 79 -21.58 -23.81 -17.77
C LYS A 79 -22.36 -22.85 -16.87
N ALA A 80 -23.36 -22.20 -17.46
CA ALA A 80 -24.41 -21.42 -16.82
C ALA A 80 -23.94 -20.26 -15.93
N ALA A 81 -23.88 -19.06 -16.54
CA ALA A 81 -24.23 -17.83 -15.85
C ALA A 81 -25.70 -17.93 -15.41
N ALA A 82 -25.93 -18.61 -14.28
CA ALA A 82 -27.20 -18.61 -13.58
C ALA A 82 -27.14 -17.50 -12.54
N ALA A 83 -27.83 -16.41 -12.83
CA ALA A 83 -28.15 -15.26 -12.00
C ALA A 83 -27.79 -15.36 -10.50
N VAL A 84 -26.76 -14.61 -10.07
CA VAL A 84 -26.59 -14.23 -8.66
C VAL A 84 -26.25 -12.74 -8.62
N LYS A 85 -27.01 -12.01 -7.80
CA LYS A 85 -27.22 -10.56 -7.89
C LYS A 85 -26.15 -9.70 -7.22
N ASP A 86 -25.13 -10.27 -6.58
CA ASP A 86 -24.08 -9.52 -5.86
C ASP A 86 -22.76 -10.32 -5.80
N GLU A 87 -22.04 -10.45 -6.92
CA GLU A 87 -20.67 -10.99 -6.87
C GLU A 87 -19.65 -9.87 -6.61
N ASP A 88 -18.97 -10.01 -5.47
CA ASP A 88 -17.80 -9.21 -5.10
C ASP A 88 -16.59 -9.71 -5.91
N PHE A 89 -16.01 -8.85 -6.73
CA PHE A 89 -14.89 -9.17 -7.62
C PHE A 89 -13.57 -8.63 -7.07
N VAL A 90 -12.46 -9.21 -7.52
CA VAL A 90 -11.12 -8.76 -7.14
C VAL A 90 -10.83 -7.42 -7.83
N GLU A 91 -10.65 -6.36 -7.04
CA GLU A 91 -10.32 -5.01 -7.53
C GLU A 91 -8.80 -4.85 -7.67
N HIS A 92 -8.04 -5.35 -6.68
CA HIS A 92 -6.58 -5.28 -6.66
C HIS A 92 -5.98 -6.68 -6.56
N LEU A 93 -4.97 -6.95 -7.38
CA LEU A 93 -4.20 -8.20 -7.37
C LEU A 93 -2.73 -7.89 -7.61
N LEU A 94 -1.86 -8.39 -6.74
CA LEU A 94 -0.41 -8.32 -6.90
C LEU A 94 0.26 -9.56 -6.29
N ILE A 95 1.48 -9.84 -6.73
CA ILE A 95 2.34 -10.85 -6.13
C ILE A 95 3.38 -10.11 -5.29
N ALA A 96 3.52 -10.51 -4.02
CA ALA A 96 4.50 -9.95 -3.10
C ALA A 96 4.96 -11.00 -2.10
N ASN A 97 6.17 -10.83 -1.57
CA ASN A 97 6.70 -11.70 -0.53
C ASN A 97 6.00 -11.42 0.81
N THR A 98 5.88 -12.42 1.68
CA THR A 98 5.32 -12.27 3.04
C THR A 98 5.91 -11.10 3.84
N HIS A 99 7.20 -10.80 3.67
CA HIS A 99 7.92 -9.76 4.41
C HIS A 99 7.91 -8.39 3.72
N ASP A 100 7.43 -8.32 2.47
CA ASP A 100 7.30 -7.07 1.74
C ASP A 100 6.30 -6.14 2.45
N THR A 101 6.54 -4.84 2.31
CA THR A 101 5.62 -3.81 2.79
C THR A 101 4.82 -3.26 1.61
N LEU A 102 3.50 -3.28 1.73
CA LEU A 102 2.60 -2.65 0.80
C LEU A 102 2.28 -1.22 1.27
N LEU A 103 2.51 -0.24 0.40
CA LEU A 103 1.97 1.10 0.57
C LEU A 103 0.53 1.11 0.07
N CYS A 104 -0.43 1.15 0.99
CA CYS A 104 -1.85 1.22 0.69
C CYS A 104 -2.27 2.69 0.67
N PHE A 105 -2.56 3.21 -0.51
CA PHE A 105 -3.08 4.58 -0.69
C PHE A 105 -4.59 4.58 -0.65
N SER A 106 -5.18 5.57 0.01
CA SER A 106 -6.62 5.69 0.17
C SER A 106 -7.24 6.83 -0.64
N SER A 107 -8.56 6.77 -0.85
CA SER A 107 -9.33 7.77 -1.57
C SER A 107 -9.23 9.17 -0.96
N VAL A 108 -9.02 9.28 0.35
CA VAL A 108 -8.83 10.56 1.06
C VAL A 108 -7.39 11.08 1.03
N GLY A 109 -6.50 10.42 0.27
CA GLY A 109 -5.13 10.88 0.06
C GLY A 109 -4.18 10.53 1.19
N LYS A 110 -4.50 9.53 2.02
CA LYS A 110 -3.58 8.96 3.01
C LYS A 110 -2.84 7.75 2.45
N VAL A 111 -1.74 7.41 3.12
CA VAL A 111 -0.98 6.19 2.90
C VAL A 111 -0.81 5.43 4.20
N TYR A 112 -0.93 4.12 4.12
CA TYR A 112 -0.74 3.16 5.20
C TYR A 112 0.30 2.12 4.78
N TRP A 113 0.97 1.53 5.77
CA TRP A 113 1.93 0.44 5.57
C TRP A 113 1.29 -0.86 6.01
N LEU A 114 1.24 -1.82 5.11
CA LEU A 114 0.69 -3.13 5.39
C LEU A 114 1.72 -4.21 5.02
N LYS A 115 2.27 -4.86 6.03
CA LYS A 115 3.08 -6.07 5.85
C LYS A 115 2.19 -7.18 5.29
N VAL A 116 2.66 -7.88 4.26
CA VAL A 116 1.87 -8.90 3.56
C VAL A 116 1.43 -10.00 4.52
N PHE A 117 2.26 -10.40 5.48
CA PHE A 117 1.91 -11.42 6.45
C PHE A 117 0.80 -11.04 7.44
N HIS A 118 0.50 -9.75 7.63
CA HIS A 118 -0.66 -9.33 8.44
C HIS A 118 -1.99 -9.57 7.72
N ILE A 119 -1.97 -9.77 6.40
CA ILE A 119 -3.16 -10.08 5.61
C ILE A 119 -3.45 -11.58 5.75
N PRO A 120 -4.68 -11.97 6.14
CA PRO A 120 -5.00 -13.36 6.44
C PRO A 120 -4.80 -14.27 5.23
N VAL A 121 -4.19 -15.43 5.46
CA VAL A 121 -4.15 -16.50 4.49
C VAL A 121 -5.54 -17.10 4.38
N ALA A 122 -6.07 -17.23 3.16
CA ALA A 122 -7.39 -17.79 2.95
C ALA A 122 -7.49 -18.55 1.63
N SER A 123 -8.43 -19.49 1.56
CA SER A 123 -8.72 -20.24 0.34
C SER A 123 -9.35 -19.35 -0.74
N ARG A 124 -9.39 -19.86 -1.99
CA ARG A 124 -9.91 -19.10 -3.13
C ARG A 124 -11.39 -18.74 -2.96
N THR A 125 -12.17 -19.62 -2.31
CA THR A 125 -13.60 -19.44 -2.03
C THR A 125 -13.89 -18.54 -0.84
N SER A 126 -12.93 -18.36 0.08
CA SER A 126 -13.08 -17.47 1.22
C SER A 126 -12.99 -16.01 0.79
N ARG A 127 -13.81 -15.14 1.40
CA ARG A 127 -13.75 -13.69 1.12
C ARG A 127 -12.52 -13.03 1.72
N GLY A 128 -11.95 -13.58 2.80
CA GLY A 128 -10.87 -12.94 3.56
C GLY A 128 -11.42 -12.10 4.72
N LYS A 129 -10.65 -11.11 5.18
CA LYS A 129 -11.08 -10.16 6.23
C LYS A 129 -11.34 -8.78 5.64
N PRO A 130 -12.32 -8.02 6.18
CA PRO A 130 -12.50 -6.62 5.81
C PRO A 130 -11.23 -5.81 6.06
N ILE A 131 -10.80 -5.00 5.08
CA ILE A 131 -9.58 -4.18 5.14
C ILE A 131 -9.64 -3.14 6.27
N ILE A 132 -10.83 -2.65 6.61
CA ILE A 132 -11.09 -1.74 7.73
C ILE A 132 -10.74 -2.36 9.10
N ASN A 133 -10.68 -3.69 9.20
CA ASN A 133 -10.26 -4.39 10.42
C ASN A 133 -8.74 -4.58 10.48
N ILE A 134 -8.02 -4.27 9.40
CA ILE A 134 -6.57 -4.42 9.27
C ILE A 134 -5.90 -3.04 9.28
N LEU A 135 -6.52 -2.04 8.64
CA LEU A 135 -6.05 -0.67 8.54
C LEU A 135 -7.05 0.30 9.20
N PRO A 136 -6.57 1.35 9.90
CA PRO A 136 -7.44 2.34 10.53
C PRO A 136 -7.95 3.34 9.50
N LEU A 137 -8.93 2.89 8.71
CA LEU A 137 -9.63 3.69 7.70
C LEU A 137 -10.79 4.47 8.33
N GLU A 138 -11.01 5.70 7.88
CA GLU A 138 -12.17 6.50 8.24
C GLU A 138 -13.44 6.00 7.54
N GLU A 139 -14.60 6.48 7.97
CA GLU A 139 -15.88 6.12 7.35
C GLU A 139 -15.93 6.58 5.89
N GLY A 140 -16.20 5.65 4.97
CA GLY A 140 -16.20 5.90 3.53
C GLY A 140 -14.80 5.97 2.87
N GLU A 141 -13.73 5.83 3.64
CA GLU A 141 -12.36 5.73 3.12
C GLU A 141 -12.11 4.35 2.49
N ARG A 142 -11.66 4.31 1.23
CA ARG A 142 -11.33 3.08 0.51
C ARG A 142 -9.89 3.08 0.02
N ILE A 143 -9.30 1.90 -0.15
CA ILE A 143 -7.97 1.76 -0.75
C ILE A 143 -8.09 1.89 -2.28
N THR A 144 -7.31 2.78 -2.87
CA THR A 144 -7.32 3.08 -4.30
C THR A 144 -6.11 2.50 -5.02
N SER A 145 -5.03 2.20 -4.31
CA SER A 145 -3.87 1.53 -4.87
C SER A 145 -3.05 0.82 -3.79
N MET A 146 -2.40 -0.27 -4.17
CA MET A 146 -1.38 -0.95 -3.36
C MET A 146 -0.08 -1.02 -4.13
N LEU A 147 0.97 -0.42 -3.58
CA LEU A 147 2.30 -0.42 -4.20
C LEU A 147 3.26 -1.22 -3.32
N PRO A 148 3.81 -2.36 -3.78
CA PRO A 148 4.83 -3.07 -3.04
C PRO A 148 6.13 -2.26 -3.03
N VAL A 149 6.73 -2.11 -1.85
CA VAL A 149 7.99 -1.38 -1.65
C VAL A 149 8.93 -2.21 -0.80
N LYS A 150 10.14 -2.43 -1.32
CA LYS A 150 11.24 -3.10 -0.61
C LYS A 150 12.13 -2.09 0.10
N GLU A 151 12.52 -1.04 -0.62
CA GLU A 151 13.43 0.00 -0.14
C GLU A 151 12.88 1.39 -0.44
N TYR A 152 13.31 2.36 0.36
CA TYR A 152 12.90 3.76 0.24
C TYR A 152 14.08 4.61 -0.22
N ASP A 153 14.37 4.57 -1.52
CA ASP A 153 15.47 5.33 -2.12
C ASP A 153 15.06 6.76 -2.54
N ASP A 154 16.08 7.51 -2.99
CA ASP A 154 15.96 8.88 -3.49
C ASP A 154 15.76 8.96 -5.02
N GLU A 155 15.81 7.83 -5.73
CA GLU A 155 15.72 7.75 -7.19
C GLU A 155 14.28 7.56 -7.67
N HIS A 156 13.45 6.93 -6.83
CA HIS A 156 12.06 6.63 -7.12
C HIS A 156 11.09 7.66 -6.52
N PHE A 157 9.94 7.77 -7.17
CA PHE A 157 8.86 8.65 -6.78
C PHE A 157 7.54 7.91 -6.72
N VAL A 158 6.66 8.36 -5.85
CA VAL A 158 5.23 8.04 -5.92
C VAL A 158 4.55 9.15 -6.71
N PHE A 159 4.05 8.79 -7.89
CA PHE A 159 3.19 9.62 -8.71
C PHE A 159 1.73 9.37 -8.32
N MET A 160 0.98 10.45 -8.08
CA MET A 160 -0.41 10.46 -7.64
C MET A 160 -1.27 11.24 -8.61
N ALA A 161 -2.50 10.80 -8.82
CA ALA A 161 -3.49 11.48 -9.63
C ALA A 161 -4.85 11.52 -8.91
N THR A 162 -5.50 12.67 -8.92
CA THR A 162 -6.80 12.90 -8.26
C THR A 162 -7.94 12.97 -9.28
N ALA A 163 -9.18 12.81 -8.80
CA ALA A 163 -10.37 12.88 -9.63
C ALA A 163 -10.54 14.24 -10.32
N ASN A 164 -10.11 15.35 -9.70
CA ASN A 164 -10.20 16.66 -10.33
C ASN A 164 -9.12 16.92 -11.41
N GLY A 165 -8.26 15.94 -11.71
CA GLY A 165 -7.21 16.10 -12.71
C GLY A 165 -5.90 16.65 -12.15
N THR A 166 -5.78 16.78 -10.83
CA THR A 166 -4.53 17.19 -10.18
C THR A 166 -3.58 16.00 -10.10
N VAL A 167 -2.30 16.24 -10.32
CA VAL A 167 -1.24 15.25 -10.18
C VAL A 167 -0.15 15.73 -9.25
N LYS A 168 0.53 14.79 -8.62
CA LYS A 168 1.65 15.08 -7.74
C LYS A 168 2.70 14.00 -7.79
N LYS A 169 3.96 14.44 -7.73
CA LYS A 169 5.12 13.57 -7.58
C LYS A 169 5.78 13.82 -6.23
N THR A 170 6.00 12.76 -5.45
CA THR A 170 6.69 12.82 -4.14
C THR A 170 7.78 11.77 -4.10
N GLY A 171 8.97 12.09 -3.60
CA GLY A 171 10.05 11.10 -3.46
C GLY A 171 9.64 9.92 -2.57
N LEU A 172 10.05 8.71 -2.94
CA LEU A 172 9.72 7.48 -2.22
C LEU A 172 10.26 7.50 -0.78
N ASN A 173 11.47 8.03 -0.58
CA ASN A 173 12.08 8.32 0.72
C ASN A 173 11.15 9.03 1.74
N LYS A 174 10.17 9.85 1.30
CA LYS A 174 9.23 10.55 2.19
C LYS A 174 8.23 9.61 2.87
N PHE A 175 8.17 8.34 2.44
CA PHE A 175 7.32 7.29 2.98
C PHE A 175 8.08 6.28 3.86
N ALA A 176 9.38 6.48 4.10
CA ALA A 176 10.19 5.56 4.91
C ALA A 176 9.75 5.49 6.39
N ARG A 177 9.24 6.61 6.94
CA ARG A 177 8.84 6.69 8.35
C ARG A 177 7.38 6.27 8.55
N GLN A 178 7.19 4.99 8.84
CA GLN A 178 5.88 4.37 9.03
C GLN A 178 5.16 4.91 10.26
N ARG A 179 3.83 5.02 10.19
CA ARG A 179 2.96 5.35 11.34
C ARG A 179 1.70 4.49 11.28
N SER A 180 1.27 3.98 12.43
CA SER A 180 0.05 3.16 12.54
C SER A 180 -1.20 3.90 12.07
N VAL A 181 -1.31 5.19 12.40
CA VAL A 181 -2.43 6.06 11.99
C VAL A 181 -2.41 6.46 10.51
N GLY A 182 -1.42 6.01 9.74
CA GLY A 182 -1.17 6.47 8.38
C GLY A 182 -0.58 7.88 8.31
N LEU A 183 -0.31 8.34 7.08
CA LEU A 183 0.21 9.67 6.79
C LEU A 183 -0.54 10.30 5.64
N ARG A 184 -0.70 11.63 5.64
CA ARG A 184 -1.16 12.35 4.44
C ARG A 184 -0.12 12.22 3.35
N ALA A 185 -0.51 11.63 2.22
CA ALA A 185 0.29 11.48 1.01
C ALA A 185 0.05 12.63 0.04
N ILE A 186 -1.15 13.19 0.01
CA ILE A 186 -1.58 14.35 -0.78
C ILE A 186 -2.63 15.17 -0.04
N GLU A 187 -2.55 16.50 -0.18
CA GLU A 187 -3.62 17.39 0.29
C GLU A 187 -4.66 17.49 -0.82
N LEU A 188 -5.88 17.06 -0.52
CA LEU A 188 -7.00 17.07 -1.47
C LEU A 188 -7.84 18.34 -1.31
N GLU A 189 -8.42 18.79 -2.41
CA GLU A 189 -9.45 19.83 -2.37
C GLU A 189 -10.79 19.25 -1.91
N GLU A 190 -11.72 20.11 -1.55
CA GLU A 190 -13.06 19.68 -1.17
C GLU A 190 -13.73 18.92 -2.32
N ASN A 191 -14.32 17.77 -2.00
CA ASN A 191 -14.89 16.82 -2.98
C ASN A 191 -13.89 16.24 -4.00
N ASP A 192 -12.58 16.34 -3.78
CA ASP A 192 -11.58 15.61 -4.57
C ASP A 192 -11.26 14.26 -3.92
N GLU A 193 -10.77 13.31 -4.71
CA GLU A 193 -10.35 11.99 -4.22
C GLU A 193 -9.10 11.54 -4.98
N LEU A 194 -8.24 10.78 -4.31
CA LEU A 194 -7.11 10.13 -4.96
C LEU A 194 -7.63 8.98 -5.82
N VAL A 195 -7.34 8.99 -7.13
CA VAL A 195 -7.83 7.98 -8.08
C VAL A 195 -6.81 6.88 -8.31
N GLY A 196 -5.54 7.24 -8.42
CA GLY A 196 -4.50 6.27 -8.71
C GLY A 196 -3.12 6.73 -8.30
N THR A 197 -2.26 5.74 -8.05
CA THR A 197 -0.85 5.96 -7.74
C THR A 197 0.04 4.99 -8.49
N ALA A 198 1.29 5.38 -8.73
CA ALA A 198 2.30 4.51 -9.34
C ALA A 198 3.69 4.88 -8.81
N ILE A 199 4.58 3.89 -8.75
CA ILE A 199 6.00 4.12 -8.53
C ILE A 199 6.65 4.43 -9.88
N THR A 200 7.45 5.49 -9.93
CA THR A 200 8.13 5.97 -11.13
C THR A 200 9.59 6.30 -10.84
N ASP A 201 10.41 6.36 -11.89
CA ASP A 201 11.87 6.62 -11.82
C ASP A 201 12.25 8.07 -12.21
N GLY A 202 11.25 8.94 -12.34
CA GLY A 202 11.47 10.34 -12.74
C GLY A 202 11.54 10.56 -14.25
N LYS A 203 11.64 9.50 -15.07
CA LYS A 203 11.85 9.56 -16.52
C LYS A 203 10.68 9.01 -17.33
N ARG A 204 9.63 8.50 -16.67
CA ARG A 204 8.48 7.90 -17.35
C ARG A 204 7.63 8.96 -18.03
N ASP A 205 6.81 8.50 -18.97
CA ASP A 205 5.61 9.24 -19.33
C ASP A 205 4.50 8.94 -18.33
N VAL A 206 3.50 9.80 -18.28
CA VAL A 206 2.30 9.65 -17.49
C VAL A 206 1.11 9.86 -18.39
N MET A 207 0.14 8.95 -18.32
CA MET A 207 -1.09 9.04 -19.07
C MET A 207 -2.29 9.12 -18.14
N LEU A 208 -3.15 10.13 -18.35
CA LEU A 208 -4.39 10.34 -17.58
C LEU A 208 -5.59 10.22 -18.50
N VAL A 209 -6.65 9.57 -18.02
CA VAL A 209 -7.87 9.32 -18.78
C VAL A 209 -9.08 9.93 -18.09
N SER A 210 -9.91 10.66 -18.86
CA SER A 210 -11.18 11.21 -18.40
C SER A 210 -12.38 10.40 -18.92
N PRO A 211 -13.56 10.49 -18.25
CA PRO A 211 -14.80 9.88 -18.71
C PRO A 211 -15.24 10.39 -20.09
N SER A 212 -14.93 11.64 -20.43
CA SER A 212 -15.23 12.21 -21.76
C SER A 212 -14.43 11.57 -22.92
N GLY A 213 -13.72 10.47 -22.65
CA GLY A 213 -12.87 9.77 -23.60
C GLY A 213 -11.62 10.57 -23.97
N LYS A 214 -11.28 11.61 -23.21
CA LYS A 214 -10.05 12.37 -23.41
C LYS A 214 -8.91 11.73 -22.65
N THR A 215 -7.73 11.76 -23.28
CA THR A 215 -6.52 11.17 -22.75
C THR A 215 -5.37 12.14 -22.98
N ILE A 216 -4.58 12.41 -21.93
CA ILE A 216 -3.35 13.18 -22.05
C ILE A 216 -2.18 12.30 -21.67
N ARG A 217 -1.12 12.31 -22.48
CA ARG A 217 0.19 11.70 -22.19
C ARG A 217 1.21 12.82 -22.11
N PHE A 218 1.96 12.92 -21.02
CA PHE A 218 3.00 13.93 -20.82
C PHE A 218 4.19 13.32 -20.07
N LYS A 219 5.33 14.01 -20.10
CA LYS A 219 6.56 13.53 -19.45
C LYS A 219 6.50 13.78 -17.95
N GLU A 220 6.83 12.78 -17.13
CA GLU A 220 6.93 12.91 -15.68
C GLU A 220 7.86 14.06 -15.20
N PRO A 221 8.98 14.37 -15.88
CA PRO A 221 9.78 15.56 -15.59
C PRO A 221 9.00 16.89 -15.57
N ASP A 222 7.86 17.01 -16.27
CA ASP A 222 7.02 18.21 -16.30
C ASP A 222 6.27 18.46 -14.96
N VAL A 223 6.38 17.51 -14.02
CA VAL A 223 5.91 17.61 -12.65
C VAL A 223 7.12 17.58 -11.72
N ARG A 224 7.42 18.72 -11.08
CA ARG A 224 8.48 18.78 -10.08
C ARG A 224 8.13 17.92 -8.84
N PRO A 225 9.12 17.29 -8.19
CA PRO A 225 8.91 16.66 -6.88
C PRO A 225 8.42 17.68 -5.86
N MET A 226 7.50 17.25 -4.99
CA MET A 226 6.89 18.06 -3.95
C MET A 226 6.85 17.29 -2.62
N GLY A 227 6.59 18.02 -1.53
CA GLY A 227 6.33 17.42 -0.23
C GLY A 227 4.99 16.70 -0.18
N ARG A 228 4.83 15.82 0.82
CA ARG A 228 3.60 15.04 1.01
C ARG A 228 2.36 15.89 1.27
N THR A 229 2.50 17.04 1.95
CA THR A 229 1.38 17.94 2.27
C THR A 229 1.06 18.93 1.14
N ALA A 230 1.77 18.87 0.01
CA ALA A 230 1.44 19.71 -1.14
C ALA A 230 0.20 19.16 -1.87
N ARG A 231 -0.57 20.08 -2.48
CA ARG A 231 -1.74 19.76 -3.31
C ARG A 231 -1.38 19.13 -4.65
N GLY A 232 -0.30 19.58 -5.27
CA GLY A 232 0.12 19.13 -6.60
C GLY A 232 -0.08 20.20 -7.67
N VAL A 233 -0.10 19.78 -8.93
CA VAL A 233 -0.26 20.63 -10.11
C VAL A 233 -1.28 20.00 -11.07
N ARG A 234 -1.92 20.79 -11.92
CA ARG A 234 -2.90 20.26 -12.88
C ARG A 234 -2.25 19.29 -13.88
N GLY A 235 -2.71 18.04 -13.93
CA GLY A 235 -2.26 17.03 -14.91
C GLY A 235 -3.05 17.10 -16.22
N ILE A 236 -4.38 17.15 -16.13
CA ILE A 236 -5.30 17.22 -17.27
C ILE A 236 -6.33 18.33 -17.03
N LYS A 237 -6.71 19.04 -18.09
CA LYS A 237 -7.86 19.97 -18.07
C LYS A 237 -9.11 19.23 -18.54
N MET A 238 -10.11 19.16 -17.67
CA MET A 238 -11.41 18.54 -17.95
C MET A 238 -12.51 19.59 -17.80
N GLY A 239 -13.72 19.28 -18.29
CA GLY A 239 -14.90 20.07 -17.93
C GLY A 239 -15.31 19.78 -16.48
N ASP A 240 -15.91 20.76 -15.81
CA ASP A 240 -16.20 20.73 -14.37
C ASP A 240 -17.11 19.56 -13.94
N GLN A 241 -17.86 18.98 -14.87
CA GLN A 241 -18.71 17.81 -14.65
C GLN A 241 -17.96 16.47 -14.65
N PHE A 242 -16.70 16.43 -15.12
CA PHE A 242 -15.95 15.19 -15.31
C PHE A 242 -14.94 14.98 -14.18
N ARG A 243 -14.84 13.73 -13.74
CA ARG A 243 -13.85 13.26 -12.76
C ARG A 243 -12.94 12.24 -13.42
N MET A 244 -11.63 12.42 -13.35
CA MET A 244 -10.62 11.52 -13.91
C MET A 244 -10.88 10.08 -13.42
N ILE A 245 -10.69 9.11 -14.32
CA ILE A 245 -10.97 7.69 -14.04
C ILE A 245 -9.72 6.84 -13.89
N SER A 246 -8.59 7.22 -14.49
CA SER A 246 -7.42 6.35 -14.51
C SER A 246 -6.10 7.11 -14.70
N LEU A 247 -5.09 6.62 -13.98
CA LEU A 247 -3.68 6.91 -14.14
C LEU A 247 -3.00 5.67 -14.73
N ILE A 248 -2.23 5.86 -15.80
CA ILE A 248 -1.48 4.80 -16.47
C ILE A 248 -0.03 5.28 -16.62
N ILE A 249 0.92 4.42 -16.26
CA ILE A 249 2.32 4.58 -16.64
C ILE A 249 2.52 3.78 -17.93
N PRO A 250 2.61 4.44 -19.10
CA PRO A 250 2.73 3.77 -20.38
C PRO A 250 4.03 2.98 -20.50
N ASP A 251 3.92 1.91 -21.27
CA ASP A 251 4.98 1.02 -21.72
C ASP A 251 4.79 0.88 -23.24
N ASP A 252 5.77 1.32 -24.03
CA ASP A 252 5.59 1.53 -25.47
C ASP A 252 5.26 0.23 -26.24
N ASP A 253 5.59 -0.93 -25.67
CA ASP A 253 5.28 -2.24 -26.24
C ASP A 253 3.86 -2.74 -25.91
N LYS A 254 3.10 -1.98 -25.13
CA LYS A 254 1.75 -2.36 -24.65
C LYS A 254 0.63 -1.57 -25.35
N GLN A 255 -0.59 -2.08 -25.14
CA GLN A 255 -1.82 -1.48 -25.63
C GLN A 255 -2.67 -0.98 -24.46
N VAL A 256 -3.40 0.10 -24.68
CA VAL A 256 -4.43 0.61 -23.77
C VAL A 256 -5.77 -0.01 -24.17
N LEU A 257 -6.39 -0.74 -23.25
CA LEU A 257 -7.77 -1.18 -23.36
C LEU A 257 -8.68 -0.11 -22.74
N THR A 258 -9.61 0.42 -23.53
CA THR A 258 -10.65 1.33 -23.03
C THR A 258 -12.00 0.65 -23.17
N VAL A 259 -12.80 0.70 -22.11
CA VAL A 259 -14.16 0.17 -22.07
C VAL A 259 -15.09 1.29 -21.63
N SER A 260 -16.20 1.47 -22.34
CA SER A 260 -17.22 2.48 -22.06
C SER A 260 -18.38 1.88 -21.26
N LYS A 261 -19.21 2.75 -20.67
CA LYS A 261 -20.34 2.34 -19.83
C LYS A 261 -21.30 1.33 -20.48
N ASN A 262 -21.54 1.45 -21.78
CA ASN A 262 -22.44 0.54 -22.51
C ASN A 262 -21.74 -0.75 -23.01
N GLY A 263 -20.53 -1.04 -22.53
CA GLY A 263 -19.80 -2.28 -22.85
C GLY A 263 -19.06 -2.26 -24.19
N TYR A 264 -18.93 -1.10 -24.85
CA TYR A 264 -18.10 -0.97 -26.04
C TYR A 264 -16.65 -0.74 -25.63
N GLY A 265 -15.70 -1.28 -26.38
CA GLY A 265 -14.30 -1.06 -26.08
C GLY A 265 -13.40 -1.17 -27.30
N LYS A 266 -12.17 -0.71 -27.12
CA LYS A 266 -11.11 -0.87 -28.12
C LYS A 266 -9.75 -1.00 -27.46
N ARG A 267 -8.80 -1.54 -28.22
CA ARG A 267 -7.38 -1.54 -27.89
C ARG A 267 -6.66 -0.60 -28.83
N THR A 268 -5.81 0.26 -28.29
CA THR A 268 -4.98 1.21 -29.05
C THR A 268 -3.54 1.09 -28.57
N HIS A 269 -2.56 1.09 -29.47
CA HIS A 269 -1.16 1.01 -29.06
C HIS A 269 -0.76 2.27 -28.31
N ILE A 270 0.15 2.14 -27.34
CA ILE A 270 0.61 3.28 -26.54
C ILE A 270 1.34 4.32 -27.41
N CYS A 271 2.06 3.88 -28.45
CA CYS A 271 2.70 4.75 -29.43
C CYS A 271 1.72 5.60 -30.25
N ASP A 272 0.45 5.19 -30.37
CA ASP A 272 -0.58 5.99 -31.05
C ASP A 272 -1.11 7.14 -30.18
N TYR A 273 -0.76 7.17 -28.88
CA TYR A 273 -1.05 8.30 -28.00
C TYR A 273 0.10 9.30 -28.04
N PRO A 274 -0.06 10.44 -28.73
CA PRO A 274 0.98 11.48 -28.79
C PRO A 274 1.26 12.10 -27.42
N VAL A 275 2.52 12.46 -27.20
CA VAL A 275 2.97 13.19 -26.02
C VAL A 275 2.68 14.69 -26.21
N TYR A 276 2.00 15.29 -25.25
CA TYR A 276 1.71 16.73 -25.18
C TYR A 276 2.22 17.34 -23.88
N GLY A 277 2.17 18.68 -23.80
CA GLY A 277 2.42 19.39 -22.55
C GLY A 277 1.32 19.10 -21.51
N ARG A 278 1.74 18.93 -20.24
CA ARG A 278 0.86 18.73 -19.09
C ARG A 278 -0.19 19.85 -18.97
N GLY A 279 -1.39 19.51 -18.48
CA GLY A 279 -2.45 20.46 -18.16
C GLY A 279 -3.32 20.85 -19.36
N GLY A 280 -3.07 20.28 -20.54
CA GLY A 280 -3.95 20.37 -21.70
C GLY A 280 -5.23 19.52 -21.56
N GLN A 281 -6.11 19.61 -22.56
CA GLN A 281 -7.33 18.79 -22.62
C GLN A 281 -7.10 17.36 -23.11
N GLY A 282 -5.91 17.08 -23.66
CA GLY A 282 -5.59 15.80 -24.26
C GLY A 282 -6.29 15.54 -25.60
N VAL A 283 -6.06 14.34 -26.14
CA VAL A 283 -6.65 13.85 -27.40
C VAL A 283 -7.79 12.90 -27.12
N LYS A 284 -8.55 12.58 -28.17
CA LYS A 284 -9.66 11.64 -28.09
C LYS A 284 -9.12 10.20 -28.02
N GLY A 285 -9.08 9.64 -26.82
CA GLY A 285 -8.78 8.25 -26.57
C GLY A 285 -9.91 7.32 -27.05
N ILE A 286 -11.18 7.65 -26.79
CA ILE A 286 -12.35 6.93 -27.32
C ILE A 286 -13.48 7.93 -27.63
N GLN A 287 -14.37 7.60 -28.57
CA GLN A 287 -15.56 8.40 -28.81
C GLN A 287 -16.64 8.11 -27.79
N THR A 288 -17.00 9.11 -26.99
CA THR A 288 -18.21 9.11 -26.17
C THR A 288 -19.38 9.56 -27.04
N SER A 289 -20.29 8.64 -27.34
CA SER A 289 -21.53 8.86 -28.09
C SER A 289 -22.67 8.20 -27.35
N GLU A 290 -23.93 8.47 -27.70
CA GLU A 290 -25.08 7.76 -27.09
C GLU A 290 -24.92 6.24 -27.16
N ARG A 291 -24.39 5.72 -28.27
CA ARG A 291 -24.06 4.31 -28.44
C ARG A 291 -23.08 3.83 -27.37
N ASN A 292 -21.94 4.50 -27.24
CA ASN A 292 -20.86 4.03 -26.36
C ASN A 292 -21.15 4.32 -24.88
N GLY A 293 -21.93 5.36 -24.58
CA GLY A 293 -21.99 5.95 -23.25
C GLY A 293 -20.79 6.88 -22.99
N GLY A 294 -20.86 7.61 -21.87
CA GLY A 294 -19.73 8.35 -21.31
C GLY A 294 -18.88 7.50 -20.37
#